data_AF-A0A6P8EIM0-F1
#
_entry.id   AF-A0A6P8EIM0-F1
#
_cell.length_a   1.000
_cell.length_b   1.000
_cell.length_c   1.000
_cell.angle_alpha   90.00
_cell.angle_beta   90.00
_cell.angle_gamma   90.00
#
_symmetry.space_group_name_H-M   'P 1'
#
loop_
_entity.id
_entity.type
_entity.pdbx_description
1 polymer ?
#
loop_
_entity_poly.entity_id
_entity_poly.type
_entity_poly.pdbx_seq_one_letter_code
_entity_poly.pdbx_strand_id
1 'polypeptide(L)'
;MKVLENGIIQIEAGDPYISDDELYEDGKHSMTDEEWKAYCKQLDESQGFDVGEFPNVFHYGLIRPISFKGDDKDLIYFTNLGIAHYNEKEVACLKLVEILKANTQPCSPYIFYITFEAEDASTGERGTYQTKVYGRCPIKSSYVDFTRVKPETKTEGPSDIKARERDEEEEQKEGKRLKI
;
A
#
# COMPACT_ATOMS: atom_id res chain seq x y z
N MET A 1 -27.83 7.06 -33.56
CA MET A 1 -28.90 6.03 -33.58
C MET A 1 -29.98 6.39 -34.61
N LYS A 2 -30.12 5.60 -35.67
CA LYS A 2 -31.06 5.83 -36.78
C LYS A 2 -31.81 4.53 -37.08
N VAL A 3 -33.13 4.59 -37.20
CA VAL A 3 -33.97 3.44 -37.56
C VAL A 3 -34.16 3.44 -39.07
N LEU A 4 -33.85 2.32 -39.72
CA LEU A 4 -34.05 2.15 -41.17
C LEU A 4 -35.46 1.62 -41.45
N GLU A 5 -35.99 1.87 -42.66
CA GLU A 5 -37.38 1.55 -43.07
C GLU A 5 -37.72 0.05 -43.02
N ASN A 6 -36.75 -0.84 -42.90
CA ASN A 6 -36.94 -2.28 -42.75
C ASN A 6 -36.96 -2.75 -41.27
N GLY A 7 -37.01 -1.84 -40.31
CA GLY A 7 -37.09 -2.16 -38.88
C GLY A 7 -35.78 -2.68 -38.27
N ILE A 8 -34.69 -2.69 -39.04
CA ILE A 8 -33.36 -3.06 -38.54
C ILE A 8 -32.71 -1.80 -37.94
N ILE A 9 -32.29 -1.90 -36.68
CA ILE A 9 -31.59 -0.84 -35.97
C ILE A 9 -30.11 -0.93 -36.37
N GLN A 10 -29.58 0.13 -36.99
CA GLN A 10 -28.16 0.26 -37.20
C GLN A 10 -27.55 0.83 -35.90
N ILE A 11 -26.86 -0.04 -35.15
CA ILE A 11 -26.03 0.37 -34.02
C ILE A 11 -24.75 0.93 -34.64
N GLU A 12 -24.57 2.25 -34.61
CA GLU A 12 -23.32 2.88 -34.98
C GLU A 12 -22.22 2.29 -34.07
N ALA A 13 -21.15 1.78 -34.68
CA ALA A 13 -20.00 1.23 -33.96
C ALA A 13 -19.56 2.28 -32.93
N GLY A 14 -19.31 1.79 -31.72
CA GLY A 14 -19.28 2.58 -30.49
C GLY A 14 -18.30 3.74 -30.48
N ASP A 15 -18.48 4.57 -29.44
CA ASP A 15 -17.56 5.63 -29.08
C ASP A 15 -16.11 5.17 -29.27
N PRO A 16 -15.26 5.98 -29.93
CA PRO A 16 -13.85 5.66 -30.02
C PRO A 16 -13.34 5.52 -28.59
N TYR A 17 -12.80 4.35 -28.26
CA TYR A 17 -11.99 4.18 -27.07
C TYR A 17 -10.95 5.29 -27.09
N ILE A 18 -11.14 6.30 -26.23
CA ILE A 18 -10.14 7.28 -25.89
C ILE A 18 -8.92 6.44 -25.50
N SER A 19 -7.82 6.56 -26.25
CA SER A 19 -6.62 5.81 -25.92
C SER A 19 -6.18 6.22 -24.52
N ASP A 20 -5.81 5.26 -23.68
CA ASP A 20 -5.35 5.51 -22.30
C ASP A 20 -4.14 6.47 -22.21
N ASP A 21 -3.53 6.81 -23.35
CA ASP A 21 -2.42 7.75 -23.51
C ASP A 21 -2.84 9.23 -23.68
N GLU A 22 -4.13 9.57 -23.60
CA GLU A 22 -4.53 10.99 -23.62
C GLU A 22 -4.16 11.67 -22.31
N LEU A 23 -3.17 12.57 -22.38
CA LEU A 23 -2.88 13.52 -21.31
C LEU A 23 -4.11 14.40 -21.10
N TYR A 24 -4.65 14.41 -19.88
CA TYR A 24 -5.61 15.40 -19.43
C TYR A 24 -5.04 16.81 -19.67
N GLU A 25 -5.91 17.81 -19.86
CA GLU A 25 -5.51 19.21 -20.10
C GLU A 25 -4.57 19.77 -19.01
N ASP A 26 -4.51 19.14 -17.82
CA ASP A 26 -3.63 19.49 -16.72
C ASP A 26 -2.26 18.78 -16.73
N GLY A 27 -1.95 18.01 -17.77
CA GLY A 27 -0.70 17.26 -17.94
C GLY A 27 -0.63 15.93 -17.19
N LYS A 28 -1.76 15.45 -16.63
CA LYS A 28 -1.83 14.10 -16.05
C LYS A 28 -2.17 13.06 -17.10
N HIS A 29 -1.77 11.80 -16.89
CA HIS A 29 -2.26 10.65 -17.64
C HIS A 29 -3.04 9.68 -16.73
N SER A 30 -3.80 8.77 -17.35
CA SER A 30 -4.24 7.54 -16.69
C SER A 30 -3.03 6.69 -16.29
N MET A 31 -3.17 5.78 -15.32
CA MET A 31 -2.06 4.86 -15.00
C MET A 31 -1.71 3.99 -16.19
N THR A 32 -0.42 3.91 -16.53
CA THR A 32 0.06 2.92 -17.49
C THR A 32 0.05 1.51 -16.89
N ASP A 33 0.13 0.48 -17.73
CA ASP A 33 0.24 -0.91 -17.28
C ASP A 33 1.47 -1.13 -16.38
N GLU A 34 2.60 -0.50 -16.70
CA GLU A 34 3.83 -0.57 -15.90
C GLU A 34 3.66 0.06 -14.52
N GLU A 35 3.04 1.24 -14.46
CA GLU A 35 2.75 1.93 -13.21
C GLU A 35 1.76 1.13 -12.37
N TRP A 36 0.73 0.56 -13.00
CA TRP A 36 -0.27 -0.26 -12.32
C TRP A 36 0.38 -1.50 -11.72
N LYS A 37 1.24 -2.17 -12.48
CA LYS A 37 2.02 -3.31 -11.99
C LYS A 37 2.93 -2.94 -10.82
N ALA A 38 3.59 -1.78 -10.89
CA ALA A 38 4.43 -1.29 -9.80
C ALA A 38 3.60 -0.94 -8.55
N TYR A 39 2.42 -0.34 -8.72
CA TYR A 39 1.49 -0.04 -7.65
C TYR A 39 0.98 -1.32 -6.98
N CYS A 40 0.49 -2.29 -7.76
CA CYS A 40 0.02 -3.58 -7.24
C CYS A 40 1.12 -4.31 -6.47
N LYS A 41 2.36 -4.31 -6.99
CA LYS A 41 3.50 -4.91 -6.29
C LYS A 41 3.71 -4.27 -4.91
N GLN A 42 3.76 -2.94 -4.82
CA GLN A 42 3.94 -2.23 -3.55
C GLN A 42 2.76 -2.47 -2.59
N LEU A 43 1.55 -2.52 -3.12
CA LEU A 43 0.34 -2.81 -2.35
C LEU A 43 0.38 -4.23 -1.76
N ASP A 44 0.75 -5.23 -2.55
CA ASP A 44 0.81 -6.63 -2.12
C ASP A 44 1.93 -6.85 -1.10
N GLU A 45 3.11 -6.29 -1.34
CA GLU A 45 4.28 -6.44 -0.46
C GLU A 45 4.10 -5.73 0.89
N SER A 46 3.47 -4.55 0.89
CA SER A 46 3.35 -3.71 2.09
C SER A 46 1.97 -3.69 2.71
N GLN A 47 0.96 -4.24 2.05
CA GLN A 47 -0.46 -4.10 2.40
C GLN A 47 -0.91 -2.63 2.52
N GLY A 48 -0.31 -1.74 1.74
CA GLY A 48 -0.67 -0.32 1.67
C GLY A 48 0.17 0.61 2.56
N PHE A 49 1.00 0.08 3.45
CA PHE A 49 1.84 0.87 4.37
C PHE A 49 3.07 1.49 3.69
N ASP A 50 3.56 0.89 2.60
CA ASP A 50 4.75 1.30 1.85
C ASP A 50 4.42 1.42 0.36
N VAL A 51 3.42 2.26 0.04
CA VAL A 51 3.08 2.65 -1.33
C VAL A 51 3.58 4.07 -1.59
N GLY A 52 4.37 4.23 -2.64
CA GLY A 52 4.91 5.50 -3.11
C GLY A 52 3.91 6.33 -3.91
N GLU A 53 4.30 7.56 -4.20
CA GLU A 53 3.53 8.45 -5.07
C GLU A 53 3.85 8.18 -6.55
N PHE A 54 2.83 8.19 -7.39
CA PHE A 54 2.94 8.10 -8.85
C PHE A 54 2.72 9.50 -9.44
N PRO A 55 3.78 10.22 -9.83
CA PRO A 55 3.67 11.60 -10.28
C PRO A 55 2.93 11.67 -11.61
N ASN A 56 2.14 12.73 -11.81
CA ASN A 56 1.36 12.99 -13.03
C ASN A 56 0.34 11.89 -13.38
N VAL A 57 0.01 11.00 -12.45
CA VAL A 57 -1.08 10.03 -12.58
C VAL A 57 -2.38 10.61 -12.04
N PHE A 58 -3.46 10.47 -12.79
CA PHE A 58 -4.82 10.62 -12.30
C PHE A 58 -5.51 9.26 -12.19
N HIS A 59 -5.67 8.75 -10.98
CA HIS A 59 -6.47 7.56 -10.72
C HIS A 59 -7.18 7.67 -9.36
N TYR A 60 -8.50 7.46 -9.36
CA TYR A 60 -9.31 7.52 -8.16
C TYR A 60 -8.96 6.37 -7.20
N GLY A 61 -8.95 6.65 -5.90
CA GLY A 61 -8.82 5.62 -4.87
C GLY A 61 -7.43 5.00 -4.73
N LEU A 62 -6.38 5.58 -5.33
CA LEU A 62 -5.01 5.13 -5.06
C LEU A 62 -4.62 5.40 -3.60
N ILE A 63 -3.87 4.45 -3.06
CA ILE A 63 -3.16 4.66 -1.80
C ILE A 63 -1.95 5.52 -2.10
N ARG A 64 -1.77 6.59 -1.32
CA ARG A 64 -0.65 7.52 -1.47
C ARG A 64 -0.13 7.98 -0.12
N PRO A 65 1.16 8.34 -0.03
CA PRO A 65 1.70 8.96 1.18
C PRO A 65 0.99 10.29 1.45
N ILE A 66 0.86 10.63 2.74
CA ILE A 66 0.40 11.95 3.17
C ILE A 66 1.48 12.63 3.99
N SER A 67 1.66 13.93 3.75
CA SER A 67 2.43 14.78 4.65
C SER A 67 1.52 15.26 5.78
N PHE A 68 2.04 15.23 7.00
CA PHE A 68 1.33 15.68 8.19
C PHE A 68 2.30 16.42 9.12
N LYS A 69 1.74 17.16 10.08
CA LYS A 69 2.50 17.74 11.19
C LYS A 69 2.43 16.78 12.38
N GLY A 70 3.47 16.76 13.22
CA GLY A 70 3.51 15.86 14.38
C GLY A 70 2.35 16.05 15.37
N ASP A 71 1.63 17.17 15.32
CA ASP A 71 0.46 17.49 16.13
C ASP A 71 -0.88 17.31 15.40
N ASP A 72 -0.91 16.58 14.27
CA ASP A 72 -2.13 16.24 13.55
C ASP A 72 -3.08 15.40 14.42
N LYS A 73 -4.16 16.06 14.89
CA LYS A 73 -5.08 15.50 15.88
C LYS A 73 -5.82 14.27 15.36
N ASP A 74 -6.13 14.22 14.07
CA ASP A 74 -6.89 13.12 13.49
C ASP A 74 -5.99 11.88 13.37
N LEU A 75 -4.75 12.06 12.90
CA LEU A 75 -3.77 10.97 12.85
C LEU A 75 -3.36 10.48 14.25
N ILE A 76 -3.18 11.38 15.21
CA ILE A 76 -2.95 11.01 16.62
C ILE A 76 -4.13 10.20 17.16
N TYR A 77 -5.37 10.63 16.86
CA TYR A 77 -6.57 9.91 17.27
C TYR A 77 -6.63 8.50 16.67
N PHE A 78 -6.44 8.37 15.35
CA PHE A 78 -6.43 7.06 14.67
C PHE A 78 -5.32 6.15 15.17
N THR A 79 -4.13 6.70 15.43
CA THR A 79 -3.00 5.93 15.99
C THR A 79 -3.33 5.41 17.39
N ASN A 80 -3.92 6.25 18.24
CA ASN A 80 -4.34 5.85 19.59
C ASN A 80 -5.48 4.82 19.57
N LEU A 81 -6.40 4.88 18.59
CA LEU A 81 -7.37 3.80 18.37
C LEU A 81 -6.65 2.48 18.07
N GLY A 82 -5.66 2.50 17.18
CA GLY A 82 -4.83 1.33 16.85
C GLY A 82 -4.10 0.77 18.06
N ILE A 83 -3.51 1.63 18.90
CA ILE A 83 -2.84 1.25 20.15
C ILE A 83 -3.82 0.63 21.13
N ALA A 84 -4.98 1.25 21.35
CA ALA A 84 -6.00 0.70 22.25
C ALA A 84 -6.46 -0.68 21.80
N HIS A 85 -6.69 -0.86 20.49
CA HIS A 85 -7.04 -2.15 19.90
C HIS A 85 -5.95 -3.22 20.12
N TYR A 86 -4.67 -2.86 20.00
CA TYR A 86 -3.56 -3.79 20.26
C TYR A 86 -3.43 -4.12 21.75
N ASN A 87 -3.49 -3.12 22.62
CA ASN A 87 -3.38 -3.30 24.07
C ASN A 87 -4.49 -4.19 24.62
N GLU A 88 -5.72 -4.04 24.12
CA GLU A 88 -6.85 -4.89 24.51
C GLU A 88 -6.65 -6.35 24.05
N LYS A 89 -6.19 -6.54 22.81
CA LYS A 89 -6.03 -7.86 22.22
C LYS A 89 -4.84 -8.65 22.78
N GLU A 90 -3.70 -7.99 22.95
CA GLU A 90 -2.42 -8.63 23.33
C GLU A 90 -2.09 -8.43 24.82
N VAL A 91 -2.98 -7.79 25.60
CA VAL A 91 -2.77 -7.45 27.02
C VAL A 91 -1.46 -6.66 27.23
N ALA A 92 -1.20 -5.71 26.33
CA ALA A 92 0.01 -4.88 26.31
C ALA A 92 -0.24 -3.48 26.89
N CYS A 93 0.86 -2.74 27.17
CA CYS A 93 0.80 -1.38 27.71
C CYS A 93 1.46 -0.35 26.78
N LEU A 94 1.18 -0.42 25.48
CA LEU A 94 1.80 0.46 24.48
C LEU A 94 1.37 1.91 24.65
N LYS A 95 2.34 2.82 24.52
CA LYS A 95 2.17 4.28 24.44
C LYS A 95 2.82 4.80 23.18
N LEU A 96 2.15 5.75 22.52
CA LEU A 96 2.65 6.40 21.31
C LEU A 96 3.94 7.17 21.62
N VAL A 97 5.00 6.91 20.86
CA VAL A 97 6.24 7.71 20.85
C VAL A 97 6.14 8.74 19.72
N GLU A 98 6.00 8.27 18.48
CA GLU A 98 5.86 9.13 17.31
C GLU A 98 5.16 8.43 16.14
N ILE A 99 4.57 9.21 15.24
CA ILE A 99 4.04 8.72 13.95
C ILE A 99 5.14 8.90 12.92
N LEU A 100 5.63 7.79 12.35
CA LEU A 100 6.75 7.79 11.41
C LEU A 100 6.31 8.17 10.00
N LYS A 101 5.18 7.61 9.56
CA LYS A 101 4.57 7.90 8.27
C LYS A 101 3.13 7.42 8.21
N ALA A 102 2.38 7.97 7.26
CA ALA A 102 1.02 7.54 6.97
C ALA A 102 0.76 7.57 5.46
N ASN A 103 0.03 6.56 5.01
CA ASN A 103 -0.58 6.54 3.69
C ASN A 103 -2.11 6.66 3.85
N THR A 104 -2.77 7.27 2.87
CA THR A 104 -4.23 7.36 2.82
C THR A 104 -4.78 6.83 1.52
N GLN A 105 -5.98 6.28 1.59
CA GLN A 105 -6.81 5.95 0.43
C GLN A 105 -8.08 6.78 0.47
N PRO A 106 -8.31 7.65 -0.54
CA PRO A 106 -9.54 8.42 -0.65
C PRO A 106 -10.67 7.51 -1.16
N CYS A 107 -11.33 6.85 -0.23
CA CYS A 107 -12.57 6.09 -0.43
C CYS A 107 -13.63 6.52 0.59
N SER A 108 -14.85 6.00 0.51
CA SER A 108 -15.86 6.17 1.56
C SER A 108 -16.02 4.84 2.31
N PRO A 109 -15.50 4.70 3.55
CA PRO A 109 -14.73 5.67 4.35
C PRO A 109 -13.27 5.84 3.90
N TYR A 110 -12.61 6.91 4.36
CA TYR A 110 -11.17 7.10 4.13
C TYR A 110 -10.41 6.01 4.86
N ILE A 111 -9.36 5.47 4.24
CA ILE A 111 -8.54 4.42 4.85
C ILE A 111 -7.17 5.00 5.17
N PHE A 112 -6.71 4.83 6.40
CA PHE A 112 -5.41 5.26 6.87
C PHE A 112 -4.53 4.04 7.17
N TYR A 113 -3.32 4.04 6.62
CA TYR A 113 -2.29 3.03 6.85
C TYR A 113 -1.14 3.74 7.58
N ILE A 114 -1.09 3.59 8.90
CA ILE A 114 -0.22 4.38 9.75
C ILE A 114 0.91 3.50 10.28
N THR A 115 2.15 3.94 10.13
CA THR A 115 3.32 3.33 10.78
C THR A 115 3.80 4.26 11.89
N PHE A 116 3.95 3.73 13.10
CA PHE A 116 4.28 4.50 14.29
C PHE A 116 5.24 3.74 15.20
N GLU A 117 6.00 4.47 16.00
CA GLU A 117 6.79 3.91 17.10
C GLU A 117 5.97 3.95 18.39
N ALA A 118 6.00 2.87 19.16
CA ALA A 118 5.42 2.82 20.48
C ALA A 118 6.36 2.15 21.48
N GLU A 119 6.25 2.59 22.73
CA GLU A 119 6.96 2.04 23.87
C GLU A 119 5.98 1.28 24.76
N ASP A 120 6.29 0.04 25.12
CA ASP A 120 5.52 -0.68 26.13
C ASP A 120 5.89 -0.14 27.51
N ALA A 121 4.94 0.49 28.19
CA ALA A 121 5.18 1.10 29.50
C ALA A 121 5.48 0.09 30.62
N SER A 122 5.23 -1.21 30.40
CA SER A 122 5.51 -2.27 31.36
C SER A 122 6.93 -2.84 31.25
N THR A 123 7.49 -2.90 30.04
CA THR A 123 8.84 -3.42 29.78
C THR A 123 9.87 -2.34 29.46
N GLY A 124 9.42 -1.16 29.01
CA GLY A 124 10.26 -0.10 28.46
C GLY A 124 10.75 -0.39 27.04
N GLU A 125 10.30 -1.49 26.42
CA GLU A 125 10.72 -1.87 25.06
C GLU A 125 10.03 -1.01 24.01
N ARG A 126 10.80 -0.57 23.01
CA ARG A 126 10.30 0.18 21.87
C ARG A 126 10.18 -0.71 20.65
N GLY A 127 9.11 -0.50 19.89
CA GLY A 127 8.85 -1.23 18.66
C GLY A 127 8.18 -0.36 17.60
N THR A 128 8.31 -0.77 16.35
CA THR A 128 7.55 -0.17 15.24
C THR A 128 6.29 -0.98 14.99
N TYR A 129 5.17 -0.29 14.89
CA TYR A 129 3.85 -0.87 14.71
C TYR A 129 3.18 -0.29 13.47
N GLN A 130 2.21 -1.02 12.97
CA GLN A 130 1.39 -0.68 11.82
C GLN A 130 -0.08 -0.83 12.20
N THR A 131 -0.89 0.20 11.92
CA THR A 131 -2.35 0.14 12.08
C THR A 131 -3.08 0.58 10.83
N LYS A 132 -4.13 -0.16 10.47
CA LYS A 132 -5.05 0.19 9.40
C LYS A 132 -6.37 0.65 10.02
N VAL A 133 -6.79 1.87 9.71
CA VAL A 133 -7.97 2.51 10.30
C VAL A 133 -8.92 3.00 9.21
N TYR A 134 -10.20 2.69 9.37
CA TYR A 134 -11.27 3.23 8.55
C TYR A 134 -11.81 4.52 9.19
N GLY A 135 -11.39 5.66 8.65
CA GLY A 135 -11.79 7.00 9.07
C GLY A 135 -13.18 7.39 8.55
N ARG A 136 -14.13 7.56 9.47
CA ARG A 136 -15.52 7.94 9.17
C ARG A 136 -15.83 9.37 9.61
N CYS A 137 -16.92 9.92 9.09
CA CYS A 137 -17.52 11.15 9.60
C CYS A 137 -18.83 10.80 10.32
N PRO A 138 -18.99 11.11 11.62
CA PRO A 138 -18.03 11.80 12.50
C PRO A 138 -16.82 10.93 12.85
N ILE A 139 -15.67 11.55 13.14
CA ILE A 139 -14.39 10.86 13.41
C ILE A 139 -14.49 9.79 14.50
N LYS A 140 -15.36 9.99 15.49
CA LYS A 140 -15.62 9.05 16.60
C LYS A 140 -16.25 7.72 16.16
N SER A 141 -16.79 7.65 14.95
CA SER A 141 -17.35 6.42 14.36
C SER A 141 -16.31 5.60 13.58
N SER A 142 -15.06 6.07 13.55
CA SER A 142 -13.94 5.36 12.94
C SER A 142 -13.61 4.08 13.70
N TYR A 143 -13.08 3.09 13.01
CA TYR A 143 -12.75 1.80 13.61
C TYR A 143 -11.43 1.26 13.04
N VAL A 144 -10.76 0.46 13.84
CA VAL A 144 -9.51 -0.22 13.50
C VAL A 144 -9.85 -1.50 12.75
N ASP A 145 -9.16 -1.76 11.64
CA ASP A 145 -9.18 -3.05 10.96
C ASP A 145 -8.23 -4.03 11.67
N PHE A 146 -6.96 -3.65 11.76
CA PHE A 146 -5.97 -4.36 12.54
C PHE A 146 -4.82 -3.45 12.98
N THR A 147 -4.14 -3.89 14.04
CA THR A 147 -2.84 -3.37 14.48
C THR A 147 -1.87 -4.54 14.61
N ARG A 148 -0.61 -4.35 14.22
CA ARG A 148 0.44 -5.35 14.34
C ARG A 148 1.81 -4.72 14.58
N VAL A 149 2.76 -5.51 15.07
CA VAL A 149 4.19 -5.20 14.97
C VAL A 149 4.56 -5.18 13.48
N LYS A 150 5.38 -4.20 13.05
CA LYS A 150 5.86 -4.12 11.67
C LYS A 150 6.68 -5.39 11.36
N PRO A 151 6.36 -6.14 10.29
CA PRO A 151 7.16 -7.29 9.89
C PRO A 151 8.59 -6.86 9.55
N GLU A 152 9.59 -7.61 10.00
CA GLU A 152 10.95 -7.44 9.51
C GLU A 152 10.98 -7.81 8.03
N THR A 153 11.43 -6.89 7.18
CA THR A 153 11.81 -7.23 5.81
C THR A 153 12.96 -8.23 5.91
N LYS A 154 12.75 -9.46 5.42
CA LYS A 154 13.82 -10.44 5.26
C LYS A 154 14.87 -9.85 4.32
N THR A 155 15.86 -9.17 4.89
CA THR A 155 17.10 -8.87 4.20
C THR A 155 17.78 -10.22 4.06
N GLU A 156 17.90 -10.75 2.83
CA GLU A 156 18.67 -11.98 2.60
C GLU A 156 20.05 -11.77 3.24
N GLY A 157 20.41 -12.65 4.18
CA GLY A 157 21.66 -12.51 4.90
C GLY A 157 22.84 -12.70 3.94
N PRO A 158 24.04 -12.18 4.25
CA PRO A 158 25.25 -12.48 3.48
C PRO A 158 25.52 -13.99 3.37
N SER A 159 24.96 -14.81 4.28
CA SER A 159 24.99 -16.28 4.23
C SER A 159 24.14 -16.86 3.11
N ASP A 160 23.00 -16.26 2.83
CA ASP A 160 21.98 -16.78 1.91
C ASP A 160 22.37 -16.47 0.47
N ILE A 161 22.97 -15.28 0.24
CA ILE A 161 23.60 -14.90 -1.03
C ILE A 161 24.74 -15.88 -1.36
N LYS A 162 25.61 -16.19 -0.39
CA LYS A 162 26.72 -17.14 -0.59
C LYS A 162 26.27 -18.59 -0.76
N ALA A 163 25.09 -18.97 -0.26
CA ALA A 163 24.54 -20.30 -0.50
C ALA A 163 24.06 -20.39 -1.95
N ARG A 164 23.29 -19.40 -2.40
CA ARG A 164 22.79 -19.33 -3.77
C ARG A 164 23.92 -19.21 -4.82
N GLU A 165 24.93 -18.40 -4.57
CA GLU A 165 26.10 -18.29 -5.47
C GLU A 165 26.86 -19.61 -5.58
N ARG A 166 26.91 -20.43 -4.51
CA ARG A 166 27.54 -21.76 -4.54
C ARG A 166 26.70 -22.76 -5.33
N ASP A 167 25.39 -22.74 -5.16
CA ASP A 167 24.48 -23.62 -5.88
C ASP A 167 24.52 -23.33 -7.39
N GLU A 168 24.54 -22.04 -7.78
CA GLU A 168 24.68 -21.60 -9.18
C GLU A 168 26.07 -21.96 -9.79
N GLU A 169 27.15 -21.95 -8.98
CA GLU A 169 28.49 -22.35 -9.43
C GLU A 169 28.64 -23.87 -9.59
N GLU A 170 27.98 -24.68 -8.75
CA GLU A 170 27.93 -26.14 -8.89
C GLU A 170 27.12 -26.57 -10.11
N GLU A 171 25.98 -25.92 -10.38
CA GLU A 171 25.15 -26.24 -11.54
C GLU A 171 25.87 -25.95 -12.87
N GLN A 172 26.69 -24.89 -12.92
CA GLN A 172 27.54 -24.59 -14.07
C GLN A 172 28.73 -25.56 -14.24
N LYS A 173 29.25 -26.14 -13.15
CA LYS A 173 30.31 -27.17 -13.19
C LYS A 173 29.75 -28.51 -13.65
N GLU A 174 28.58 -28.89 -13.18
CA GLU A 174 27.89 -30.13 -13.56
C GLU A 174 27.52 -30.12 -15.06
N GLY A 175 26.97 -29.00 -15.55
CA GLY A 175 26.60 -28.82 -16.96
C GLY A 175 27.77 -28.84 -17.96
N LYS A 176 29.00 -28.55 -17.50
CA LYS A 176 30.22 -28.67 -18.31
C LYS A 176 30.80 -30.09 -18.31
N ARG A 177 30.55 -30.88 -17.26
CA ARG A 177 31.11 -32.24 -17.12
C ARG A 177 30.38 -33.28 -17.98
N LEU A 178 29.11 -33.05 -18.31
CA LEU A 178 28.31 -33.94 -19.18
C LEU A 178 28.52 -33.74 -20.70
N LYS A 179 29.43 -32.85 -21.13
CA LYS A 179 29.69 -32.57 -22.56
C LYS A 179 30.97 -33.22 -23.12
N ILE A 180 31.44 -34.33 -22.55
CA ILE A 180 32.59 -35.10 -23.06
C ILE A 180 32.13 -36.48 -23.55
#